data_AF-A0A7Z7CKP9-F1
#
_entry.id   AF-A0A7Z7CKP9-F1
#
_cell.length_a   1.000
_cell.length_b   1.000
_cell.length_c   1.000
_cell.angle_alpha   90.00
_cell.angle_beta   90.00
_cell.angle_gamma   90.00
#
_symmetry.space_group_name_H-M   'P 1'
#
loop_
_entity.id
_entity.type
_entity.pdbx_description
1 polymer ?
#
loop_
_entity_poly.entity_id
_entity_poly.type
_entity_poly.pdbx_seq_one_letter_code
_entity_poly.pdbx_strand_id
1 'polypeptide(L)'
;MPKVLIDKLDVSQGDEIEFIENSQGEIILKKVRQLKIPENVRPEVLEGFFDVFDVEWQMERQYAVEFMVNIAEGKHSFESIASILKYHSVVR
;
A
#
# COMPACT_ATOMS: atom_id res chain seq x y z
N MET A 1 -4.39 5.65 22.61
CA MET A 1 -3.03 5.21 22.23
C MET A 1 -2.02 6.27 22.69
N PRO A 2 -0.81 5.90 23.17
CA PRO A 2 0.24 6.86 23.52
C PRO A 2 0.61 7.78 22.35
N LYS A 3 0.88 9.06 22.63
CA LYS A 3 1.19 10.07 21.59
C LYS A 3 2.36 9.68 20.69
N VAL A 4 3.42 9.11 21.26
CA VAL A 4 4.58 8.64 20.49
C VAL A 4 4.23 7.55 19.47
N LEU A 5 3.25 6.70 19.77
CA LEU A 5 2.80 5.66 18.83
C LEU A 5 1.85 6.24 17.78
N ILE A 6 1.01 7.20 18.18
CA ILE A 6 0.16 7.97 17.26
C ILE A 6 1.02 8.66 16.19
N ASP A 7 2.06 9.37 16.60
CA ASP A 7 2.94 10.12 15.69
C ASP A 7 3.75 9.17 14.80
N LYS A 8 4.23 8.04 15.33
CA LYS A 8 5.01 7.05 14.57
C LYS A 8 4.18 6.26 13.55
N LEU A 9 2.92 5.97 13.87
CA LEU A 9 2.03 5.20 13.03
C LEU A 9 1.12 6.08 12.15
N ASP A 10 1.24 7.41 12.28
CA ASP A 10 0.39 8.40 11.63
C ASP A 10 -1.11 8.11 11.84
N VAL A 11 -1.51 7.84 13.08
CA VAL A 11 -2.88 7.43 13.43
C VAL A 11 -3.73 8.63 13.80
N SER A 12 -4.92 8.74 13.20
CA SER A 12 -5.94 9.72 13.52
C SER A 12 -7.19 9.05 14.11
N GLN A 13 -8.06 9.86 14.73
CA GLN A 13 -9.33 9.35 15.26
C GLN A 13 -10.18 8.78 14.12
N GLY A 14 -10.62 7.53 14.26
CA GLY A 14 -11.38 6.81 13.23
C GLY A 14 -10.54 5.86 12.37
N ASP A 15 -9.21 5.92 12.47
CA ASP A 15 -8.35 4.93 11.82
C ASP A 15 -8.48 3.55 12.48
N GLU A 16 -8.47 2.52 11.65
CA GLU A 16 -8.43 1.13 12.10
C GLU A 16 -7.00 0.67 12.36
N ILE A 17 -6.82 -0.15 13.40
CA ILE A 17 -5.53 -0.71 13.79
C ILE A 17 -5.69 -2.21 14.00
N GLU A 18 -4.82 -2.96 13.33
CA GLU A 18 -4.72 -4.40 13.46
C GLU A 18 -3.65 -4.76 14.51
N PHE A 19 -3.97 -5.78 15.32
CA PHE A 19 -3.10 -6.31 16.37
C PHE A 19 -2.75 -7.74 15.99
N ILE A 20 -1.47 -8.01 15.76
CA ILE A 20 -0.98 -9.31 15.33
C ILE A 20 -0.05 -9.84 16.40
N GLU A 21 -0.39 -10.98 16.99
CA GLU A 21 0.52 -11.70 17.89
C GLU A 21 1.48 -12.55 17.04
N ASN A 22 2.78 -12.35 17.21
CA ASN A 22 3.78 -13.15 16.52
C ASN A 22 4.08 -14.45 17.29
N SER A 23 4.88 -15.35 16.68
CA SER A 23 5.25 -16.63 17.30
C SER A 23 6.09 -16.52 18.58
N GLN A 24 6.56 -15.31 18.92
CA GLN A 24 7.32 -15.00 20.12
C GLN A 24 6.43 -14.41 21.24
N GLY A 25 5.12 -14.25 20.99
CA GLY A 25 4.16 -13.64 21.93
C GLY A 25 4.19 -12.12 21.95
N GLU A 26 4.84 -11.48 20.98
CA GLU A 26 4.85 -10.02 20.87
C GLU A 26 3.64 -9.52 20.08
N ILE A 27 3.10 -8.36 20.47
CA ILE A 27 2.00 -7.70 19.77
C ILE A 27 2.54 -6.67 18.79
N ILE A 28 2.35 -6.94 17.50
CA ILE A 28 2.62 -6.01 16.41
C ILE A 28 1.38 -5.16 16.14
N LEU A 29 1.58 -3.84 16.15
CA LEU A 29 0.55 -2.85 15.83
C LEU A 29 0.71 -2.40 14.38
N LYS A 30 -0.32 -2.56 13.56
CA LYS A 30 -0.33 -2.11 12.17
C LYS A 30 -1.53 -1.19 11.92
N LYS A 31 -1.30 0.05 11.47
CA LYS A 31 -2.39 0.90 10.98
C LYS A 31 -2.97 0.25 9.72
N VAL A 32 -4.27 -0.02 9.73
CA VAL A 32 -4.97 -0.60 8.58
C VAL A 32 -5.12 0.52 7.55
N ARG A 33 -4.48 0.34 6.40
CA ARG A 33 -4.73 1.18 5.23
C ARG A 33 -5.89 0.56 4.46
N GLN A 34 -7.12 1.00 4.72
CA GLN A 34 -8.27 0.69 3.87
C GLN A 34 -8.13 1.47 2.56
N LEU A 35 -7.38 0.91 1.62
CA LEU A 35 -7.28 1.48 0.29
C LEU A 35 -8.58 1.13 -0.45
N LYS A 36 -9.50 2.10 -0.51
CA LYS A 36 -10.65 2.00 -1.40
C LYS A 36 -10.19 2.27 -2.81
N ILE A 37 -10.66 1.44 -3.73
CA ILE A 37 -10.49 1.69 -5.16
C ILE A 37 -11.17 3.03 -5.46
N PRO A 38 -10.46 4.01 -6.05
CA PRO A 38 -11.06 5.29 -6.41
C PRO A 38 -12.28 5.07 -7.32
N GLU A 39 -13.36 5.84 -7.15
CA GLU A 39 -14.62 5.63 -7.89
C GLU A 39 -14.45 5.70 -9.42
N ASN A 40 -13.41 6.39 -9.89
CA ASN A 40 -13.05 6.52 -11.30
C ASN A 40 -12.18 5.36 -11.84
N VAL A 41 -11.77 4.42 -10.99
CA VAL A 41 -11.00 3.24 -11.38
C VAL A 41 -11.91 2.02 -11.42
N ARG A 42 -12.11 1.48 -12.62
CA ARG A 42 -12.89 0.24 -12.79
C ARG A 42 -12.10 -0.97 -12.25
N PRO A 43 -12.76 -1.93 -11.55
CA PRO A 43 -12.08 -3.11 -11.00
C PRO A 43 -11.28 -3.91 -12.04
N GLU A 44 -11.73 -4.00 -13.29
CA GLU A 44 -11.06 -4.75 -14.35
C GLU A 44 -9.70 -4.13 -14.73
N VAL A 45 -9.55 -2.81 -14.53
CA VAL A 45 -8.26 -2.12 -14.74
C VAL A 45 -7.27 -2.51 -13.65
N LEU A 46 -7.75 -2.77 -12.43
CA LEU A 46 -6.90 -3.26 -11.35
C LEU A 46 -6.50 -4.71 -11.55
N GLU A 47 -7.39 -5.56 -12.04
CA GLU A 47 -7.03 -6.95 -12.36
C GLU A 47 -5.94 -7.00 -13.44
N GLY A 48 -6.09 -6.25 -14.53
CA GLY A 48 -5.05 -6.16 -15.56
C GLY A 48 -3.74 -5.54 -15.04
N PHE A 49 -3.82 -4.60 -14.10
CA PHE A 49 -2.65 -4.07 -13.41
C PHE A 49 -2.00 -5.14 -12.53
N PHE A 50 -2.77 -5.85 -11.70
CA PHE A 50 -2.26 -6.93 -10.86
C PHE A 50 -1.62 -8.04 -11.68
N ASP A 51 -2.20 -8.46 -12.81
CA ASP A 51 -1.62 -9.51 -13.65
C ASP A 51 -0.24 -9.12 -14.20
N VAL A 52 -0.04 -7.85 -14.55
CA VAL A 52 1.27 -7.35 -15.01
C VAL A 52 2.26 -7.25 -13.85
N PHE A 53 1.82 -6.74 -12.70
CA PHE A 53 2.72 -6.45 -11.57
C PHE A 53 3.01 -7.65 -10.66
N ASP A 54 2.09 -8.61 -10.53
CA ASP A 54 2.29 -9.84 -9.75
C ASP A 54 3.31 -10.76 -10.47
N VAL A 55 3.25 -10.81 -11.80
CA VAL A 55 4.15 -11.63 -12.63
C VAL A 55 5.56 -11.03 -12.73
N GLU A 56 5.70 -9.72 -12.91
CA GLU A 56 7.01 -9.09 -13.12
C GLU A 56 7.69 -8.59 -11.83
N TRP A 57 6.94 -8.23 -10.79
CA TRP A 57 7.46 -7.44 -9.67
C TRP A 57 7.33 -8.11 -8.30
N GLN A 58 6.65 -9.27 -8.21
CA GLN A 58 6.30 -9.94 -6.95
C GLN A 58 5.81 -8.96 -5.87
N MET A 59 5.07 -7.94 -6.31
CA MET A 59 4.68 -6.84 -5.46
C MET A 59 3.43 -7.23 -4.67
N GLU A 60 3.42 -6.98 -3.35
CA GLU A 60 2.22 -7.26 -2.57
C GLU A 60 1.05 -6.40 -3.07
N ARG A 61 -0.14 -7.02 -3.17
CA ARG A 61 -1.36 -6.36 -3.66
C ARG A 61 -1.66 -5.03 -2.98
N GLN A 62 -1.33 -4.88 -1.69
CA GLN A 62 -1.54 -3.65 -0.93
C GLN A 62 -0.76 -2.46 -1.54
N TYR A 63 0.48 -2.67 -1.99
CA TYR A 63 1.28 -1.61 -2.60
C TYR A 63 0.77 -1.25 -4.00
N ALA A 64 0.34 -2.24 -4.80
CA ALA A 64 -0.26 -1.99 -6.11
C ALA A 64 -1.51 -1.09 -6.02
N VAL A 65 -2.38 -1.32 -5.04
CA VAL A 65 -3.56 -0.46 -4.86
C VAL A 65 -3.14 0.96 -4.46
N GLU A 66 -2.17 1.11 -3.57
CA GLU A 66 -1.66 2.42 -3.16
C GLU A 66 -1.09 3.20 -4.35
N PHE A 67 -0.36 2.52 -5.24
CA PHE A 67 0.13 3.13 -6.48
C PHE A 67 -1.00 3.60 -7.39
N MET A 68 -2.01 2.77 -7.61
CA MET A 68 -3.15 3.11 -8.45
C MET A 68 -3.96 4.29 -7.90
N VAL A 69 -4.14 4.34 -6.58
CA VAL A 69 -4.75 5.50 -5.90
C VAL A 69 -3.92 6.76 -6.14
N ASN A 70 -2.60 6.70 -5.94
CA ASN A 70 -1.73 7.86 -6.14
C ASN A 70 -1.71 8.36 -7.59
N ILE A 71 -1.83 7.47 -8.58
CA ILE A 71 -1.97 7.84 -10.00
C ILE A 71 -3.33 8.49 -10.24
N ALA A 72 -4.41 7.88 -9.77
CA ALA A 72 -5.77 8.39 -9.95
C ALA A 72 -5.99 9.75 -9.29
N GLU A 73 -5.32 10.00 -8.15
CA GLU A 73 -5.31 11.28 -7.45
C GLU A 73 -4.32 12.30 -8.06
N GLY A 74 -3.55 11.91 -9.08
CA GLY A 74 -2.57 12.77 -9.74
C GLY A 74 -1.34 13.12 -8.88
N LYS A 75 -1.16 12.43 -7.74
CA LYS A 75 -0.01 12.61 -6.84
C LYS A 75 1.29 12.13 -7.48
N HIS A 76 1.21 11.09 -8.30
CA HIS A 76 2.34 10.55 -9.05
C HIS A 76 1.93 10.23 -10.49
N SER A 77 2.84 10.47 -11.44
CA SER A 77 2.66 9.96 -12.79
C SER A 77 3.04 8.48 -12.87
N PHE A 78 2.50 7.78 -13.85
CA PHE A 78 2.87 6.40 -14.13
C PHE A 78 4.39 6.25 -14.36
N GLU A 79 5.00 7.20 -15.08
CA GLU A 79 6.44 7.21 -15.37
C GLU A 79 7.28 7.40 -14.10
N SER A 80 6.80 8.24 -13.17
CA SER A 80 7.47 8.47 -11.89
C SER A 80 7.45 7.19 -11.04
N ILE A 81 6.33 6.48 -11.01
CA ILE A 81 6.20 5.19 -10.31
C ILE A 81 7.02 4.11 -10.99
N ALA A 82 6.94 3.99 -12.32
CA ALA A 82 7.74 3.04 -13.08
C ALA A 82 9.25 3.28 -12.89
N SER A 83 9.68 4.54 -12.74
CA SER A 83 11.06 4.88 -12.40
C SER A 83 11.43 4.44 -10.98
N ILE A 84 10.62 4.78 -9.97
CA ILE A 84 10.84 4.34 -8.57
C ILE A 84 10.95 2.83 -8.50
N LEU A 85 10.00 2.13 -9.13
CA LEU A 85 9.98 0.69 -9.16
C LEU A 85 11.22 0.16 -9.88
N LYS A 86 11.60 0.65 -11.07
CA LYS A 86 12.84 0.23 -11.76
C LYS A 86 14.10 0.43 -10.90
N TYR A 87 14.17 1.52 -10.15
CA TYR A 87 15.29 1.79 -9.24
C TYR A 87 15.30 0.87 -8.01
N HIS A 88 14.15 0.43 -7.53
CA HIS A 88 14.01 -0.46 -6.38
C HIS A 88 13.86 -1.96 -6.73
N SER A 89 13.64 -2.30 -8.00
CA SER A 89 13.63 -3.67 -8.55
C SER A 89 15.05 -4.24 -8.69
N VAL A 90 16.10 -3.42 -8.55
CA VAL A 90 17.45 -3.92 -8.36
C VAL A 90 17.68 -4.22 -6.87
N VAL A 91 17.07 -5.29 -6.35
CA VAL A 91 17.72 -6.29 -5.46
C VAL A 91 16.80 -7.51 -5.38
N ARG A 92 17.07 -8.52 -6.21
CA ARG A 92 17.51 -9.85 -5.76
C ARG A 92 18.07 -10.66 -6.92
#